data_AF-A0AB34R4J7-F1
#
_entry.id   AF-A0AB34R4J7-F1
#
_cell.length_a   1.000
_cell.length_b   1.000
_cell.length_c   1.000
_cell.angle_alpha   90.00
_cell.angle_beta   90.00
_cell.angle_gamma   90.00
#
_symmetry.space_group_name_H-M   'P 1'
#
loop_
_entity.id
_entity.type
_entity.pdbx_description
1 polymer ?
#
loop_
_entity_poly.entity_id
_entity_poly.type
_entity_poly.pdbx_seq_one_letter_code
_entity_poly.pdbx_strand_id
1 'polypeptide(L)'
;MKTIQEWFYTGKDYEEGLLLLARFSKNRVLLQNLSRKKMQLKLEYELNKIAGINKQSEVKEPVKTNYSTIPRLLTSRIDPKDLPEHLRVLWEETAEKYRLSRGIHEQLKLMTAAGLRTPLIEQLENYRKEIRANWNVIDAWVSEQNEGVQPVKIDEKRISANRKYLSEGKKAVMTLFGAIRAKKLEAMQRRINELLSAGENFAPENQKELEALGLVFNV
;
A
#
# COMPACT_ATOMS: atom_id res chain seq x y z
N MET A 1 -25.53 -29.42 -22.96
CA MET A 1 -24.39 -28.78 -22.25
C MET A 1 -24.90 -28.43 -20.87
N LYS A 2 -24.24 -28.90 -19.80
CA LYS A 2 -24.77 -28.83 -18.44
C LYS A 2 -24.96 -27.39 -17.95
N THR A 3 -25.88 -27.17 -17.03
CA THR A 3 -25.97 -25.91 -16.26
C THR A 3 -24.89 -25.85 -15.16
N ILE A 4 -24.65 -24.67 -14.59
CA ILE A 4 -23.71 -24.55 -13.46
C ILE A 4 -24.20 -25.37 -12.26
N GLN A 5 -25.52 -25.37 -12.00
CA GLN A 5 -26.14 -26.17 -10.95
C GLN A 5 -25.87 -27.66 -11.18
N GLU A 6 -26.15 -28.19 -12.38
CA GLU A 6 -25.89 -29.59 -12.73
C GLU A 6 -24.40 -29.94 -12.56
N TRP A 7 -23.49 -29.05 -12.97
CA TRP A 7 -22.05 -29.27 -12.82
C TRP A 7 -21.64 -29.48 -11.36
N PHE A 8 -22.23 -28.74 -10.41
CA PHE A 8 -21.98 -28.94 -8.97
C PHE A 8 -22.40 -30.33 -8.46
N TYR A 9 -23.38 -30.97 -9.09
CA TYR A 9 -23.87 -32.31 -8.73
C TYR A 9 -23.17 -33.45 -9.48
N THR A 10 -22.52 -33.19 -10.61
CA THR A 10 -21.95 -34.23 -11.49
C THR A 10 -20.43 -34.44 -11.36
N GLY A 11 -19.87 -34.36 -10.15
CA GLY A 11 -18.45 -34.64 -9.91
C GLY A 11 -17.47 -33.50 -10.26
N LYS A 12 -17.96 -32.36 -10.76
CA LYS A 12 -17.22 -31.10 -10.93
C LYS A 12 -15.95 -31.18 -11.80
N ASP A 13 -16.06 -31.78 -12.98
CA ASP A 13 -14.94 -31.84 -13.94
C ASP A 13 -14.37 -30.44 -14.25
N TYR A 14 -13.04 -30.33 -14.27
CA TYR A 14 -12.36 -29.03 -14.38
C TYR A 14 -12.55 -28.37 -15.74
N GLU A 15 -12.44 -29.14 -16.84
CA GLU A 15 -12.51 -28.60 -18.19
C GLU A 15 -13.95 -28.16 -18.51
N GLU A 16 -14.93 -28.98 -18.13
CA GLU A 16 -16.35 -28.62 -18.23
C GLU A 16 -16.65 -27.35 -17.42
N GLY A 17 -16.14 -27.25 -16.19
CA GLY A 17 -16.29 -26.07 -15.35
C GLY A 17 -15.64 -24.82 -15.95
N LEU A 18 -14.45 -24.94 -16.55
CA LEU A 18 -13.75 -23.82 -17.17
C LEU A 18 -14.50 -23.30 -18.40
N LEU A 19 -15.07 -24.19 -19.22
CA LEU A 19 -15.94 -23.82 -20.35
C LEU A 19 -17.20 -23.08 -19.87
N LEU A 20 -17.81 -23.56 -18.78
CA LEU A 20 -18.94 -22.88 -18.15
C LEU A 20 -18.53 -21.48 -17.67
N LEU A 21 -17.39 -21.34 -16.98
CA LEU A 21 -16.92 -20.04 -16.52
C LEU A 21 -16.65 -19.08 -17.69
N ALA A 22 -16.04 -19.57 -18.77
CA ALA A 22 -15.75 -18.78 -19.97
C ALA A 22 -17.02 -18.25 -20.66
N ARG A 23 -18.14 -18.98 -20.56
CA ARG A 23 -19.43 -18.55 -21.09
C ARG A 23 -20.02 -17.35 -20.35
N PHE A 24 -19.85 -17.31 -19.02
CA PHE A 24 -20.50 -16.30 -18.17
C PHE A 24 -19.56 -15.17 -17.71
N SER A 25 -18.25 -15.38 -17.73
CA SER A 25 -17.25 -14.40 -17.27
C SER A 25 -16.53 -13.73 -18.42
N LYS A 26 -16.53 -12.39 -18.44
CA LYS A 26 -15.71 -11.58 -19.36
C LYS A 26 -14.27 -11.36 -18.86
N ASN A 27 -13.91 -11.88 -17.69
CA ASN A 27 -12.59 -11.67 -17.11
C ASN A 27 -11.54 -12.56 -17.78
N ARG A 28 -10.94 -12.05 -18.86
CA ARG A 28 -9.93 -12.76 -19.66
C ARG A 28 -8.72 -13.21 -18.85
N VAL A 29 -8.26 -12.39 -17.91
CA VAL A 29 -7.09 -12.69 -17.07
C VAL A 29 -7.39 -13.85 -16.14
N LEU A 30 -8.57 -13.88 -15.52
CA LEU A 30 -9.01 -14.99 -14.68
C LEU A 30 -9.07 -16.30 -15.48
N LEU A 31 -9.68 -16.27 -16.68
CA LEU A 31 -9.78 -17.43 -17.55
C LEU A 31 -8.40 -17.95 -17.97
N GLN A 32 -7.51 -17.05 -18.38
CA GLN A 32 -6.14 -17.41 -18.74
C GLN A 32 -5.34 -17.99 -17.56
N ASN A 33 -5.54 -17.48 -16.35
CA ASN A 33 -4.89 -18.01 -15.16
C ASN A 33 -5.41 -19.42 -14.82
N LEU A 34 -6.72 -19.64 -14.88
CA LEU A 34 -7.34 -20.94 -14.63
C LEU A 34 -7.05 -21.96 -15.73
N SER A 35 -6.85 -21.54 -16.97
CA SER A 35 -6.43 -22.44 -18.05
C SER A 35 -4.97 -22.87 -17.91
N ARG A 36 -4.09 -22.00 -17.39
CA ARG A 36 -2.66 -22.31 -17.18
C ARG A 36 -2.40 -23.13 -15.91
N LYS A 37 -3.18 -22.90 -14.86
CA LYS A 37 -3.02 -23.59 -13.56
C LYS A 37 -4.37 -24.08 -13.07
N LYS A 38 -4.51 -25.40 -12.94
CA LYS A 38 -5.73 -26.03 -12.41
C LYS A 38 -5.94 -25.66 -10.95
N MET A 39 -6.93 -24.81 -10.67
CA MET A 39 -7.29 -24.36 -9.32
C MET A 39 -8.76 -24.63 -9.05
N GLN A 40 -9.08 -25.90 -8.74
CA GLN A 40 -10.45 -26.41 -8.57
C GLN A 40 -11.30 -25.53 -7.63
N LEU A 41 -10.81 -25.28 -6.41
CA LEU A 41 -11.55 -24.49 -5.41
C LEU A 41 -11.87 -23.06 -5.89
N LYS A 42 -10.98 -22.46 -6.68
CA LYS A 42 -11.18 -21.12 -7.24
C LYS A 42 -12.22 -21.14 -8.37
N LEU A 43 -12.16 -22.15 -9.23
CA LEU A 43 -13.15 -22.37 -10.28
C LEU A 43 -14.55 -22.56 -9.68
N GLU A 44 -14.67 -23.41 -8.66
CA GLU A 44 -15.90 -23.62 -7.91
C GLU A 44 -16.42 -22.33 -7.27
N TYR A 45 -15.55 -21.53 -6.65
CA TYR A 45 -15.93 -20.25 -6.06
C TYR A 45 -16.53 -19.29 -7.11
N GLU A 46 -15.87 -19.12 -8.26
CA GLU A 46 -16.33 -18.18 -9.30
C GLU A 46 -17.64 -18.67 -9.96
N LEU A 47 -17.78 -19.98 -10.18
CA LEU A 47 -19.03 -20.56 -10.69
C LEU A 47 -20.18 -20.46 -9.69
N ASN A 48 -19.92 -20.71 -8.40
CA ASN A 48 -20.92 -20.57 -7.34
C ASN A 48 -21.42 -19.12 -7.27
N LYS A 49 -20.51 -18.14 -7.37
CA LYS A 49 -20.82 -16.72 -7.42
C LYS A 49 -21.75 -16.37 -8.59
N ILE A 50 -21.51 -16.94 -9.77
CA ILE A 50 -22.34 -16.71 -10.96
C ILE A 50 -23.72 -17.34 -10.78
N ALA A 51 -23.79 -18.55 -10.24
CA ALA A 51 -25.04 -19.27 -10.07
C ALA A 51 -25.88 -18.77 -8.88
N GLY A 52 -25.33 -17.90 -8.02
CA GLY A 52 -26.02 -17.39 -6.83
C GLY A 52 -26.30 -18.48 -5.78
N ILE A 53 -25.62 -19.63 -5.86
CA ILE A 53 -25.89 -20.83 -5.04
C ILE A 53 -25.54 -20.58 -3.56
N ASN A 54 -24.53 -19.75 -3.27
CA ASN A 54 -24.25 -19.26 -1.90
C ASN A 54 -24.97 -17.94 -1.58
N LYS A 55 -26.29 -17.84 -1.78
CA LYS A 55 -27.13 -16.90 -1.02
C LYS A 55 -27.32 -17.41 0.44
N GLN A 56 -26.23 -17.73 1.12
CA GLN A 56 -26.22 -17.88 2.58
C GLN A 56 -25.45 -16.72 3.18
N SER A 57 -26.15 -15.62 3.33
CA SER A 57 -26.11 -14.73 4.48
C SER A 57 -27.35 -13.85 4.33
N GLU A 58 -28.22 -13.84 5.33
CA GLU A 58 -29.05 -12.66 5.57
C GLU A 58 -28.17 -11.44 5.36
N VAL A 59 -28.60 -10.55 4.47
CA VAL A 59 -28.10 -9.19 4.47
C VAL A 59 -28.57 -8.61 5.80
N LYS A 60 -27.81 -8.84 6.88
CA LYS A 60 -27.75 -7.82 7.93
C LYS A 60 -27.41 -6.56 7.17
N GLU A 61 -28.29 -5.57 7.27
CA GLU A 61 -28.17 -4.30 6.57
C GLU A 61 -26.69 -3.93 6.47
N PRO A 62 -26.21 -3.49 5.29
CA PRO A 62 -24.82 -3.11 5.16
C PRO A 62 -24.53 -2.23 6.35
N VAL A 63 -23.66 -2.71 7.27
CA VAL A 63 -23.10 -1.83 8.27
C VAL A 63 -22.65 -0.67 7.43
N LYS A 64 -23.29 0.49 7.62
CA LYS A 64 -22.90 1.73 6.98
C LYS A 64 -21.55 2.02 7.61
N THR A 65 -20.53 1.28 7.20
CA THR A 65 -19.18 1.74 7.18
C THR A 65 -19.34 2.96 6.33
N ASN A 66 -19.46 4.11 7.01
CA ASN A 66 -19.18 5.38 6.40
C ASN A 66 -17.80 5.15 5.82
N TYR A 67 -17.75 4.80 4.53
CA TYR A 67 -16.61 5.04 3.70
C TYR A 67 -16.54 6.56 3.70
N SER A 68 -16.07 7.10 4.83
CA SER A 68 -15.71 8.49 5.01
C SER A 68 -14.91 8.77 3.77
N THR A 69 -15.54 9.58 2.92
CA THR A 69 -15.13 10.03 1.61
C THR A 69 -13.75 9.51 1.31
N ILE A 70 -13.61 8.40 0.54
CA ILE A 70 -12.28 7.95 0.11
C ILE A 70 -11.63 9.23 -0.42
N PRO A 71 -10.62 9.80 0.28
CA PRO A 71 -10.07 11.07 -0.14
C PRO A 71 -9.66 10.84 -1.57
N ARG A 72 -10.11 11.73 -2.46
CA ARG A 72 -9.71 11.69 -3.85
C ARG A 72 -8.19 11.69 -3.80
N LEU A 73 -7.56 10.52 -3.99
CA LEU A 73 -6.12 10.42 -4.10
C LEU A 73 -5.78 11.48 -5.14
N LEU A 74 -4.92 12.42 -4.75
CA LEU A 74 -4.36 13.42 -5.65
C LEU A 74 -3.46 12.67 -6.62
N THR A 75 -4.04 11.83 -7.50
CA THR A 75 -3.32 11.15 -8.57
C THR A 75 -3.21 12.12 -9.74
N SER A 76 -2.68 13.33 -9.49
CA SER A 76 -1.62 13.79 -10.38
C SER A 76 -0.62 12.63 -10.43
N ARG A 77 -0.38 12.10 -11.62
CA ARG A 77 0.36 10.85 -11.80
C ARG A 77 1.80 11.06 -11.36
N ILE A 78 2.10 10.80 -10.08
CA ILE A 78 3.46 10.88 -9.52
C ILE A 78 4.27 9.77 -10.19
N ASP A 79 5.37 10.11 -10.87
CA ASP A 79 6.35 9.11 -11.28
C ASP A 79 7.20 8.75 -10.05
N PRO A 80 7.29 7.47 -9.65
CA PRO A 80 8.13 7.06 -8.51
C PRO A 80 9.60 7.48 -8.62
N LYS A 81 10.08 7.78 -9.83
CA LYS A 81 11.44 8.28 -10.07
C LYS A 81 11.66 9.72 -9.61
N ASP A 82 10.60 10.49 -9.50
CA ASP A 82 10.65 11.90 -9.06
C ASP A 82 10.60 12.01 -7.52
N LEU A 83 10.38 10.89 -6.83
CA LEU A 83 10.33 10.85 -5.37
C LEU A 83 11.74 10.83 -4.77
N PRO A 84 11.95 11.56 -3.65
CA PRO A 84 13.10 11.33 -2.77
C PRO A 84 13.21 9.86 -2.38
N GLU A 85 14.44 9.38 -2.19
CA GLU A 85 14.73 7.95 -1.98
C GLU A 85 13.88 7.33 -0.86
N HIS A 86 13.74 8.02 0.27
CA HIS A 86 12.95 7.52 1.40
C HIS A 86 11.44 7.46 1.12
N LEU A 87 10.91 8.29 0.21
CA LEU A 87 9.53 8.21 -0.26
C LEU A 87 9.35 7.17 -1.36
N ARG A 88 10.38 6.93 -2.18
CA ARG A 88 10.41 5.83 -3.15
C ARG A 88 10.36 4.46 -2.44
N VAL A 89 11.13 4.29 -1.36
CA VAL A 89 11.05 3.10 -0.50
C VAL A 89 9.63 2.95 0.07
N LEU A 90 9.05 4.04 0.58
CA LEU A 90 7.67 4.03 1.10
C LEU A 90 6.64 3.63 0.02
N TRP A 91 6.84 4.09 -1.21
CA TRP A 91 6.02 3.71 -2.35
C TRP A 91 6.09 2.21 -2.64
N GLU A 92 7.30 1.64 -2.69
CA GLU A 92 7.51 0.20 -2.92
C GLU A 92 6.90 -0.65 -1.80
N GLU A 93 7.08 -0.24 -0.54
CA GLU A 93 6.42 -0.88 0.60
C GLU A 93 4.89 -0.82 0.48
N THR A 94 4.34 0.27 -0.08
CA THR A 94 2.89 0.42 -0.29
C THR A 94 2.39 -0.52 -1.38
N ALA A 95 3.13 -0.63 -2.49
CA ALA A 95 2.83 -1.56 -3.57
C ALA A 95 2.85 -3.02 -3.09
N GLU A 96 3.82 -3.37 -2.23
CA GLU A 96 3.90 -4.70 -1.65
C GLU A 96 2.71 -5.00 -0.72
N LYS A 97 2.28 -4.02 0.10
CA LYS A 97 1.08 -4.18 0.93
C LYS A 97 -0.17 -4.42 0.09
N TYR A 98 -0.33 -3.76 -1.06
CA TYR A 98 -1.43 -4.07 -1.99
C TYR A 98 -1.35 -5.52 -2.51
N ARG A 99 -0.15 -6.00 -2.85
CA ARG A 99 0.07 -7.38 -3.30
C ARG A 99 -0.31 -8.39 -2.21
N LEU A 100 0.15 -8.18 -0.98
CA LEU A 100 -0.14 -9.02 0.18
C LEU A 100 -1.63 -9.00 0.53
N SER A 101 -2.24 -7.81 0.56
CA SER A 101 -3.67 -7.61 0.79
C SER A 101 -4.52 -8.39 -0.23
N ARG A 102 -4.14 -8.37 -1.51
CA ARG A 102 -4.81 -9.17 -2.55
C ARG A 102 -4.67 -10.67 -2.28
N GLY A 103 -3.49 -11.13 -1.88
CA GLY A 103 -3.25 -12.53 -1.54
C GLY A 103 -4.16 -13.02 -0.40
N ILE A 104 -4.24 -12.26 0.69
CA ILE A 104 -5.14 -12.55 1.82
C ILE A 104 -6.60 -12.54 1.39
N HIS A 105 -7.00 -11.56 0.56
CA HIS A 105 -8.37 -11.50 0.08
C HIS A 105 -8.75 -12.72 -0.77
N GLU A 106 -7.84 -13.24 -1.60
CA GLU A 106 -8.06 -14.47 -2.35
C GLU A 106 -8.14 -15.71 -1.45
N GLN A 107 -7.33 -15.79 -0.38
CA GLN A 107 -7.43 -16.85 0.62
C GLN A 107 -8.79 -16.81 1.33
N LEU A 108 -9.21 -15.62 1.78
CA LEU A 108 -10.49 -15.41 2.45
C LEU A 108 -11.70 -15.78 1.58
N LYS A 109 -11.61 -15.76 0.25
CA LYS A 109 -12.70 -16.23 -0.62
C LYS A 109 -12.93 -17.73 -0.54
N LEU A 110 -11.86 -18.50 -0.32
CA LEU A 110 -11.89 -19.96 -0.35
C LEU A 110 -12.10 -20.57 1.04
N MET A 111 -11.93 -19.78 2.11
CA MET A 111 -12.08 -20.25 3.49
C MET A 111 -13.52 -20.18 3.97
N THR A 112 -14.06 -21.31 4.45
CA THR A 112 -15.42 -21.41 5.00
C THR A 112 -15.46 -21.36 6.53
N ALA A 113 -14.38 -21.75 7.21
CA ALA A 113 -14.32 -21.79 8.68
C ALA A 113 -14.12 -20.39 9.29
N ALA A 114 -15.09 -19.91 10.07
CA ALA A 114 -15.11 -18.57 10.65
C ALA A 114 -13.89 -18.26 11.55
N GLY A 115 -13.49 -19.20 12.42
CA GLY A 115 -12.40 -18.99 13.38
C GLY A 115 -11.03 -18.72 12.74
N LEU A 116 -10.78 -19.28 11.55
CA LEU A 116 -9.53 -19.07 10.80
C LEU A 116 -9.56 -17.78 9.95
N ARG A 117 -10.74 -17.20 9.72
CA ARG A 117 -10.91 -15.98 8.90
C ARG A 117 -10.60 -14.70 9.69
N THR A 118 -10.94 -14.66 10.97
CA THR A 118 -10.78 -13.49 11.84
C THR A 118 -9.36 -12.89 11.80
N PRO A 119 -8.27 -13.65 12.04
CA PRO A 119 -6.91 -13.08 12.02
C PRO A 119 -6.50 -12.55 10.64
N LEU A 120 -6.96 -13.18 9.55
CA LEU A 120 -6.69 -12.72 8.19
C LEU A 120 -7.46 -11.44 7.85
N ILE A 121 -8.68 -11.28 8.36
CA ILE A 121 -9.46 -10.05 8.22
C ILE A 121 -8.76 -8.91 8.97
N GLU A 122 -8.29 -9.16 10.19
CA GLU A 122 -7.54 -8.16 10.96
C GLU A 122 -6.25 -7.74 10.25
N GLN A 123 -5.49 -8.70 9.73
CA GLN A 123 -4.29 -8.41 8.93
C GLN A 123 -4.61 -7.58 7.68
N LEU A 124 -5.74 -7.86 7.01
CA LEU A 124 -6.20 -7.10 5.86
C LEU A 124 -6.52 -5.64 6.23
N GLU A 125 -7.17 -5.40 7.38
CA GLU A 125 -7.45 -4.05 7.88
C GLU A 125 -6.17 -3.31 8.28
N ASN A 126 -5.18 -4.01 8.84
CA ASN A 126 -3.88 -3.41 9.16
C ASN A 126 -3.16 -2.95 7.89
N TYR A 127 -3.11 -3.76 6.83
CA TYR A 127 -2.56 -3.32 5.54
C TYR A 127 -3.30 -2.12 4.96
N ARG A 128 -4.64 -2.06 5.07
CA ARG A 128 -5.42 -0.90 4.62
C ARG A 128 -5.06 0.38 5.36
N LYS A 129 -4.89 0.30 6.69
CA LYS A 129 -4.46 1.43 7.53
C LYS A 129 -3.06 1.91 7.13
N GLU A 130 -2.12 0.97 6.95
CA GLU A 130 -0.75 1.28 6.56
C GLU A 130 -0.66 1.87 5.15
N ILE A 131 -1.38 1.32 4.18
CA ILE A 131 -1.46 1.87 2.83
C ILE A 131 -1.94 3.33 2.87
N ARG A 132 -3.00 3.61 3.65
CA ARG A 132 -3.51 4.98 3.81
C ARG A 132 -2.48 5.89 4.47
N ALA A 133 -1.82 5.42 5.53
CA ALA A 133 -0.78 6.20 6.20
C ALA A 133 0.39 6.52 5.27
N ASN A 134 0.80 5.56 4.43
CA ASN A 134 1.87 5.75 3.46
C ASN A 134 1.48 6.80 2.40
N TRP A 135 0.28 6.68 1.81
CA TRP A 135 -0.22 7.67 0.86
C TRP A 135 -0.34 9.07 1.46
N ASN A 136 -0.82 9.19 2.69
CA ASN A 136 -0.92 10.49 3.36
C ASN A 136 0.44 11.20 3.46
N VAL A 137 1.55 10.47 3.62
CA VAL A 137 2.90 11.06 3.65
C VAL A 137 3.33 11.53 2.27
N ILE A 138 3.08 10.73 1.24
CA ILE A 138 3.43 11.07 -0.15
C ILE A 138 2.59 12.24 -0.64
N ASP A 139 1.27 12.20 -0.41
CA ASP A 139 0.33 13.26 -0.81
C ASP A 139 0.67 14.58 -0.11
N ALA A 140 1.03 14.54 1.17
CA ALA A 140 1.49 15.73 1.89
C ALA A 140 2.75 16.33 1.25
N TRP A 141 3.75 15.48 0.94
CA TRP A 141 4.95 15.95 0.25
C TRP A 141 4.63 16.59 -1.10
N VAL A 142 3.76 15.97 -1.91
CA VAL A 142 3.33 16.53 -3.20
C VAL A 142 2.62 17.88 -3.03
N SER A 143 1.72 18.01 -2.04
CA SER A 143 1.04 19.28 -1.76
C SER A 143 2.06 20.37 -1.45
N GLU A 144 3.03 20.07 -0.60
CA GLU A 144 4.05 21.03 -0.20
C GLU A 144 4.99 21.44 -1.33
N GLN A 145 5.34 20.53 -2.25
CA GLN A 145 6.11 20.89 -3.45
C GLN A 145 5.35 21.89 -4.34
N ASN A 146 4.02 21.81 -4.37
CA ASN A 146 3.18 22.72 -5.16
C ASN A 146 2.94 24.07 -4.48
N GLU A 147 2.91 24.12 -3.14
CA GLU A 147 2.63 25.35 -2.37
C GLU A 147 3.82 26.32 -2.31
N GLY A 148 5.03 25.87 -2.69
CA GLY A 148 6.24 26.67 -2.70
C GLY A 148 6.81 26.90 -1.29
N VAL A 149 8.13 26.93 -1.17
CA VAL A 149 8.80 27.11 0.12
C VAL A 149 8.81 28.59 0.49
N GLN A 150 8.10 28.95 1.56
CA GLN A 150 8.20 30.29 2.15
C GLN A 150 9.60 30.49 2.75
N PRO A 151 10.28 31.61 2.48
CA PRO A 151 11.62 31.86 3.01
C PRO A 151 11.56 31.98 4.54
N VAL A 152 12.16 31.02 5.23
CA VAL A 152 12.26 31.04 6.69
C VAL A 152 13.52 31.78 7.10
N LYS A 153 13.41 32.74 8.02
CA LYS A 153 14.58 33.39 8.61
C LYS A 153 15.38 32.36 9.42
N ILE A 154 16.63 32.15 9.03
CA ILE A 154 17.54 31.22 9.69
C ILE A 154 18.43 32.01 10.64
N ASP A 155 18.24 31.82 11.94
CA ASP A 155 19.08 32.36 13.00
C ASP A 155 19.95 31.27 13.62
N GLU A 156 20.93 31.67 14.45
CA GLU A 156 21.85 30.74 15.13
C GLU A 156 21.11 29.72 16.00
N LYS A 157 20.00 30.13 16.62
CA LYS A 157 19.16 29.25 17.44
C LYS A 157 18.53 28.14 16.60
N ARG A 158 18.02 28.47 15.40
CA ARG A 158 17.46 27.50 14.46
C ARG A 158 18.52 26.58 13.88
N ILE A 159 19.71 27.09 13.57
CA ILE A 159 20.86 26.28 13.13
C ILE A 159 21.19 25.23 14.19
N SER A 160 21.36 25.65 15.45
CA SER A 160 21.65 24.74 16.56
C SER A 160 20.52 23.72 16.77
N ALA A 161 19.26 24.13 16.65
CA ALA A 161 18.11 23.22 16.78
C ALA A 161 18.07 22.19 15.65
N ASN A 162 18.37 22.59 14.41
CA ASN A 162 18.42 21.70 13.25
C ASN A 162 19.55 20.68 13.39
N ARG A 163 20.75 21.11 13.79
CA ARG A 163 21.88 20.20 14.08
C ARG A 163 21.53 19.17 15.15
N LYS A 164 20.93 19.61 16.26
CA LYS A 164 20.46 18.71 17.33
C LYS A 164 19.43 17.70 16.81
N TYR A 165 18.45 18.17 16.04
CA TYR A 165 17.41 17.32 15.47
C TYR A 165 17.99 16.24 14.55
N LEU A 166 18.96 16.58 13.70
CA LEU A 166 19.62 15.60 12.82
C LEU A 166 20.36 14.54 13.63
N SER A 167 21.09 14.94 14.67
CA SER A 167 21.81 14.01 15.54
C SER A 167 20.88 13.03 16.26
N GLU A 168 19.77 13.51 16.83
CA GLU A 168 18.76 12.66 17.48
C GLU A 168 17.99 11.81 16.44
N GLY A 169 17.71 12.41 15.29
CA GLY A 169 17.02 11.80 14.15
C GLY A 169 17.73 10.54 13.65
N LYS A 170 19.06 10.59 13.46
CA LYS A 170 19.87 9.43 13.03
C LYS A 170 19.62 8.19 13.89
N LYS A 171 19.59 8.36 15.22
CA LYS A 171 19.35 7.25 16.16
C LYS A 171 17.90 6.76 16.09
N ALA A 172 16.96 7.70 16.02
CA ALA A 172 15.53 7.37 16.01
C ALA A 172 15.11 6.61 14.74
N VAL A 173 15.63 6.98 13.56
CA VAL A 173 15.17 6.36 12.29
C VAL A 173 15.62 4.91 12.11
N MET A 174 16.59 4.43 12.90
CA MET A 174 17.06 3.04 12.83
C MET A 174 16.01 2.02 13.30
N THR A 175 15.06 2.43 14.14
CA THR A 175 14.02 1.55 14.71
C THR A 175 12.62 1.83 14.15
N LEU A 176 12.48 2.82 13.27
CA LEU A 176 11.22 3.20 12.66
C LEU A 176 11.05 2.53 11.30
N PHE A 177 9.80 2.29 10.88
CA PHE A 177 9.45 1.73 9.58
C PHE A 177 8.23 2.45 8.97
N GLY A 178 8.01 2.24 7.67
CA GLY A 178 6.84 2.77 6.96
C GLY A 178 6.67 4.28 7.06
N ALA A 179 5.41 4.72 7.10
CA ALA A 179 5.04 6.14 7.09
C ALA A 179 5.75 6.98 8.16
N ILE A 180 5.95 6.43 9.37
CA ILE A 180 6.58 7.16 10.48
C ILE A 180 8.07 7.41 10.18
N ARG A 181 8.77 6.40 9.66
CA ARG A 181 10.18 6.54 9.24
C ARG A 181 10.31 7.54 8.11
N ALA A 182 9.49 7.39 7.07
CA ALA A 182 9.52 8.27 5.91
C ALA A 182 9.25 9.73 6.28
N LYS A 183 8.24 9.99 7.11
CA LYS A 183 7.94 11.34 7.62
C LYS A 183 9.12 11.94 8.42
N LYS A 184 9.81 11.11 9.21
CA LYS A 184 10.98 11.55 9.98
C LYS A 184 12.15 11.89 9.06
N LEU A 185 12.41 11.07 8.04
CA LEU A 185 13.47 11.32 7.05
C LEU A 185 13.18 12.55 6.20
N GLU A 186 11.95 12.76 5.77
CA GLU A 186 11.53 13.96 5.06
C GLU A 186 11.77 15.22 5.92
N ALA A 187 11.40 15.16 7.20
CA ALA A 187 11.66 16.25 8.14
C ALA A 187 13.16 16.49 8.39
N MET A 188 14.01 15.45 8.28
CA MET A 188 15.47 15.59 8.33
C MET A 188 16.00 16.23 7.05
N GLN A 189 15.50 15.82 5.88
CA GLN A 189 15.89 16.39 4.58
C GLN A 189 15.64 17.90 4.53
N ARG A 190 14.47 18.35 4.99
CA ARG A 190 14.16 19.79 5.06
C ARG A 190 15.15 20.57 5.91
N ARG A 191 15.60 20.00 7.03
CA ARG A 191 16.57 20.65 7.92
C ARG A 191 17.97 20.69 7.32
N ILE A 192 18.35 19.68 6.54
CA ILE A 192 19.58 19.70 5.75
C ILE A 192 19.49 20.84 4.74
N ASN A 193 18.40 20.93 3.98
CA ASN A 193 18.20 22.00 3.00
C ASN A 193 18.25 23.41 3.64
N GLU A 194 17.63 23.59 4.82
CA GLU A 194 17.72 24.83 5.59
C GLU A 194 19.18 25.16 5.97
N LEU A 195 19.92 24.19 6.50
CA LEU A 195 21.32 24.40 6.90
C LEU A 195 22.19 24.76 5.68
N LEU A 196 22.05 24.06 4.57
CA LEU A 196 22.79 24.36 3.33
C LEU A 196 22.43 25.75 2.78
N SER A 197 21.15 26.13 2.83
CA SER A 197 20.69 27.47 2.42
C SER A 197 21.26 28.59 3.30
N ALA A 198 21.62 28.29 4.55
CA ALA A 198 22.28 29.21 5.47
C ALA A 198 23.81 29.27 5.29
N GLY A 199 24.38 28.49 4.36
CA GLY A 199 25.82 28.38 4.16
C GLY A 199 26.53 27.52 5.21
N GLU A 200 25.78 26.72 5.98
CA GLU A 200 26.35 25.84 6.99
C GLU A 200 26.97 24.60 6.35
N ASN A 201 28.13 24.20 6.87
CA ASN A 201 28.86 23.02 6.42
C ASN A 201 28.68 21.83 7.38
N PHE A 202 28.78 20.63 6.85
CA PHE A 202 28.74 19.39 7.61
C PHE A 202 30.13 18.78 7.72
N ALA A 203 30.46 18.22 8.89
CA ALA A 203 31.64 17.39 9.02
C ALA A 203 31.51 16.16 8.09
N PRO A 204 32.57 15.74 7.36
CA PRO A 204 32.48 14.68 6.35
C PRO A 204 31.87 13.37 6.89
N GLU A 205 32.22 12.97 8.11
CA GLU A 205 31.67 11.76 8.72
C GLU A 205 30.17 11.88 9.03
N ASN A 206 29.73 13.05 9.51
CA ASN A 206 28.31 13.29 9.76
C ASN A 206 27.50 13.32 8.46
N GLN A 207 28.08 13.85 7.39
CA GLN A 207 27.45 13.85 6.06
C GLN A 207 27.28 12.42 5.55
N LYS A 208 28.34 11.59 5.57
CA LYS A 208 28.26 10.17 5.16
C LYS A 208 27.18 9.40 5.92
N GLU A 209 27.07 9.60 7.23
CA GLU A 209 26.03 8.95 8.04
C GLU A 209 24.61 9.34 7.61
N LEU A 210 24.40 10.59 7.19
CA LEU A 210 23.10 11.09 6.71
C LEU A 210 22.83 10.62 5.27
N GLU A 211 23.83 10.57 4.41
CA GLU A 211 23.74 10.00 3.05
C GLU A 211 23.40 8.50 3.09
N ALA A 212 23.97 7.76 4.04
CA ALA A 212 23.64 6.35 4.26
C ALA A 212 22.16 6.12 4.64
N LEU A 213 21.47 7.15 5.11
CA LEU A 213 20.02 7.13 5.38
C LEU A 213 19.18 7.52 4.16
N GLY A 214 19.80 7.81 3.02
CA GLY A 214 19.17 8.25 1.78
C GLY A 214 18.85 9.74 1.76
N LEU A 215 19.53 10.56 2.58
CA LEU A 215 19.41 12.02 2.56
C LEU A 215 20.41 12.63 1.59
N VAL A 216 20.02 13.72 0.94
CA VAL A 216 20.82 14.38 -0.10
C VAL A 216 21.30 15.76 0.37
N PHE A 217 22.45 16.20 -0.13
CA PHE A 217 23.10 17.46 0.26
C PHE A 217 23.21 18.46 -0.90
N ASN A 218 22.35 18.31 -1.91
CA ASN A 218 22.33 19.18 -3.08
C ASN A 218 21.30 20.29 -2.83
N VAL A 219 21.68 21.53 -3.12
CA VAL A 219 20.78 22.70 -3.15
C VAL A 219 20.25 22.91 -4.55
#